data_AF-V5W5V2-F1
#
_entry.id   AF-V5W5V2-F1
#
_cell.length_a   1.000
_cell.length_b   1.000
_cell.length_c   1.000
_cell.angle_alpha   90.00
_cell.angle_beta   90.00
_cell.angle_gamma   90.00
#
_symmetry.space_group_name_H-M   'P 1'
#
loop_
_entity.id
_entity.type
_entity.pdbx_description
1 polymer ?
#
loop_
_entity_poly.entity_id
_entity_poly.type
_entity_poly.pdbx_seq_one_letter_code
_entity_poly.pdbx_strand_id
1 'polypeptide(L)'
;MASDRPYVFFDITIGGRSAGRIIMQLYQDITPKTAENFRALCTGEKGVGKAEKPLHFKGCTFHRVIKGCKGGDFTAGNGTGGESIYGEKFEDENFEVKHTKRFLLSMANAGANTNGSQFFITCNPTAHLDGKHVVFGEVVRGKSVVRAVENSETSSGDVPVEPCVIVDCGQLAPEDPALSQPTAADGDVYEDYPEDQDPVEGQDVGQAPPVALKIAKEVREVGNRLFKEGKYEDALHKYQKAIRYLDYHTALPEDSPPELRDSFDVQLSALLLNSALAALRAGGGANARLALRSTDRALSNLTLNDTDKAKAHYRAGLAHVQIHEDDEAEESLVKAHALVRDDKAIAHELEQVRGRLRVKRDKEKAAFKKMFA
;
A
#
# COMPACT_ATOMS: atom_id res chain seq x y z
N MET A 1 26.54 22.56 4.79
CA MET A 1 26.59 21.81 6.06
C MET A 1 25.39 20.87 6.05
N ALA A 2 25.57 19.59 6.35
CA ALA A 2 24.42 18.69 6.50
C ALA A 2 23.50 19.30 7.58
N SER A 3 22.22 19.52 7.27
CA SER A 3 21.27 20.13 8.21
C SER A 3 21.08 19.17 9.39
N ASP A 4 21.26 19.64 10.62
CA ASP A 4 21.03 18.90 11.87
C ASP A 4 19.52 18.79 12.16
N ARG A 5 18.78 18.17 11.23
CA ARG A 5 17.34 17.99 11.31
C ARG A 5 17.03 16.77 12.19
N PRO A 6 16.22 16.91 13.26
CA PRO A 6 15.89 15.79 14.12
C PRO A 6 14.94 14.82 13.41
N TYR A 7 15.11 13.54 13.72
CA TYR A 7 14.20 12.48 13.31
C TYR A 7 13.34 12.06 14.49
N VAL A 8 12.03 11.93 14.25
CA VAL A 8 11.06 11.45 15.23
C VAL A 8 10.25 10.32 14.62
N PHE A 9 9.63 9.50 15.47
CA PHE A 9 8.85 8.36 15.00
C PHE A 9 7.49 8.26 15.68
N PHE A 10 6.55 7.61 15.00
CA PHE A 10 5.30 7.08 15.52
C PHE A 10 5.20 5.59 15.23
N ASP A 11 4.90 4.79 16.24
CA ASP A 11 4.41 3.43 16.09
C ASP A 11 2.88 3.44 16.04
N ILE A 12 2.32 2.88 14.98
CA ILE A 12 0.89 2.97 14.68
C ILE A 12 0.21 1.62 14.87
N THR A 13 -0.97 1.65 15.46
CA THR A 13 -1.94 0.56 15.35
C THR A 13 -3.21 1.01 14.64
N ILE A 14 -3.83 0.10 13.88
CA ILE A 14 -5.14 0.27 13.26
C ILE A 14 -6.03 -0.88 13.77
N GLY A 15 -7.14 -0.54 14.44
CA GLY A 15 -8.03 -1.54 15.04
C GLY A 15 -7.32 -2.41 16.09
N GLY A 16 -6.31 -1.86 16.77
CA GLY A 16 -5.49 -2.57 17.76
C GLY A 16 -4.42 -3.50 17.18
N ARG A 17 -4.33 -3.63 15.84
CA ARG A 17 -3.26 -4.38 15.16
C ARG A 17 -2.11 -3.45 14.81
N SER A 18 -0.87 -3.90 14.98
CA SER A 18 0.30 -3.12 14.57
C SER A 18 0.27 -2.88 13.06
N ALA A 19 0.31 -1.61 12.66
CA ALA A 19 0.37 -1.18 11.26
C ALA A 19 1.81 -0.82 10.83
N GLY A 20 2.72 -0.61 11.79
CA GLY A 20 4.12 -0.31 11.56
C GLY A 20 4.54 1.05 12.10
N ARG A 21 5.74 1.48 11.70
CA ARG A 21 6.38 2.72 12.15
C ARG A 21 6.43 3.77 11.04
N ILE A 22 6.11 5.01 11.40
CA ILE A 22 6.32 6.21 10.59
C ILE A 22 7.55 6.93 11.15
N ILE A 23 8.53 7.24 10.31
CA ILE A 23 9.69 8.07 10.69
C ILE A 23 9.62 9.38 9.92
N MET A 24 9.80 10.48 10.63
CA MET A 24 9.63 11.83 10.11
C MET A 24 10.87 12.67 10.39
N GLN A 25 11.30 13.45 9.41
CA GLN A 25 12.33 14.46 9.56
C GLN A 25 11.68 15.82 9.77
N LEU A 26 12.11 16.56 10.79
CA LEU A 26 11.59 17.90 11.07
C LEU A 26 12.52 18.98 10.53
N TYR A 27 11.97 20.03 9.94
CA TYR A 27 12.70 21.13 9.33
C TYR A 27 13.15 22.15 10.39
N GLN A 28 13.96 21.71 11.36
CA GLN A 28 14.48 22.54 12.46
C GLN A 28 15.22 23.80 11.99
N ASP A 29 15.84 23.73 10.81
CA ASP A 29 16.54 24.82 10.13
C ASP A 29 15.61 25.84 9.46
N ILE A 30 14.35 25.50 9.21
CA ILE A 30 13.35 26.37 8.54
C ILE A 30 12.30 26.86 9.54
N THR A 31 11.77 25.95 10.37
CA THR A 31 10.72 26.20 11.36
C THR A 31 11.15 25.68 12.74
N PRO A 32 12.17 26.26 13.38
CA PRO A 32 12.75 25.76 14.64
C PRO A 32 11.76 25.65 15.80
N LYS A 33 10.86 26.63 15.98
CA LYS A 33 9.87 26.59 17.07
C LYS A 33 8.83 25.50 16.83
N THR A 34 8.37 25.37 15.59
CA THR A 34 7.36 24.39 15.19
C THR A 34 7.92 22.96 15.26
N ALA A 35 9.16 22.77 14.78
CA ALA A 35 9.88 21.51 14.87
C ALA A 35 10.14 21.10 16.33
N GLU A 36 10.61 22.02 17.18
CA GLU A 36 10.86 21.74 18.61
C GLU A 36 9.57 21.40 19.36
N ASN A 37 8.45 22.08 19.06
CA ASN A 37 7.14 21.73 19.61
C ASN A 37 6.77 20.27 19.30
N PHE A 38 6.84 19.89 18.02
CA PHE A 38 6.48 18.53 17.61
C PHE A 38 7.45 17.48 18.18
N ARG A 39 8.75 17.76 18.18
CA ARG A 39 9.78 16.86 18.74
C ARG A 39 9.55 16.60 20.22
N ALA A 40 9.35 17.65 21.01
CA ALA A 40 9.12 17.54 22.44
C ALA A 40 7.80 16.82 22.77
N LEU A 41 6.76 17.01 21.94
CA LEU A 41 5.50 16.26 22.04
C LEU A 41 5.65 14.78 21.63
N CYS A 42 6.64 14.42 20.82
CA CYS A 42 6.98 13.02 20.55
C CYS A 42 7.70 12.37 21.74
N THR A 43 8.54 13.10 22.48
CA THR A 43 9.30 12.54 23.62
C THR A 43 8.54 12.60 24.95
N GLY A 44 7.59 13.53 25.08
CA GLY A 44 6.88 13.77 26.33
C GLY A 44 7.71 14.50 27.40
N GLU A 45 8.90 14.99 27.04
CA GLU A 45 9.89 15.51 28.01
C GLU A 45 9.47 16.78 28.75
N LYS A 46 8.47 17.50 28.24
CA LYS A 46 7.95 18.74 28.84
C LYS A 46 6.91 18.49 29.94
N GLY A 47 6.63 17.22 30.27
CA GLY A 47 5.79 16.85 31.41
C GLY A 47 4.30 17.09 31.16
N VAL A 48 3.63 17.73 32.11
CA VAL A 48 2.17 17.95 32.09
C VAL A 48 1.88 19.39 31.67
N GLY A 49 0.98 19.57 30.71
CA GLY A 49 0.57 20.88 30.23
C GLY A 49 -0.56 21.51 31.06
N LYS A 50 -1.08 22.65 30.62
CA LYS A 50 -2.12 23.39 31.37
C LYS A 50 -3.47 22.68 31.37
N ALA A 51 -3.69 21.78 30.41
CA ALA A 51 -4.88 20.94 30.37
C ALA A 51 -4.81 19.74 31.33
N GLU A 52 -3.80 19.68 32.22
CA GLU A 52 -3.55 18.58 33.15
C GLU A 52 -3.38 17.21 32.46
N LYS A 53 -2.94 17.25 31.20
CA LYS A 53 -2.60 16.07 30.39
C LYS A 53 -1.11 16.08 30.08
N PRO A 54 -0.47 14.90 29.93
CA PRO A 54 0.90 14.84 29.43
C PRO A 54 1.02 15.53 28.07
N LEU A 55 2.04 16.36 27.89
CA LEU A 55 2.43 16.95 26.61
C LEU A 55 3.10 15.88 25.74
N HIS A 56 2.34 14.86 25.32
CA HIS A 56 2.86 13.66 24.69
C HIS A 56 1.87 13.07 23.69
N PHE A 57 2.34 12.71 22.50
CA PHE A 57 1.51 12.09 21.46
C PHE A 57 1.18 10.61 21.71
N LYS A 58 1.88 9.93 22.63
CA LYS A 58 1.62 8.53 22.95
C LYS A 58 0.18 8.34 23.45
N GLY A 59 -0.57 7.48 22.77
CA GLY A 59 -1.99 7.21 22.98
C GLY A 59 -2.94 8.13 22.21
N CYS A 60 -2.42 9.14 21.50
CA CYS A 60 -3.25 10.02 20.67
C CYS A 60 -3.73 9.30 19.41
N THR A 61 -4.90 9.68 18.92
CA THR A 61 -5.52 9.08 17.73
C THR A 61 -5.43 10.01 16.52
N PHE A 62 -5.43 9.41 15.33
CA PHE A 62 -5.80 10.12 14.11
C PHE A 62 -7.32 10.28 14.09
N HIS A 63 -7.80 11.37 14.68
CA HIS A 63 -9.23 11.62 14.89
C HIS A 63 -9.96 12.06 13.62
N ARG A 64 -9.23 12.38 12.53
CA ARG A 64 -9.84 12.76 11.25
C ARG A 64 -8.97 12.36 10.06
N VAL A 65 -9.54 11.67 9.07
CA VAL A 65 -8.85 11.23 7.84
C VAL A 65 -9.61 11.77 6.62
N ILE A 66 -9.18 12.94 6.13
CA ILE A 66 -9.74 13.57 4.92
C ILE A 66 -8.66 14.35 4.19
N LYS A 67 -8.31 13.90 2.97
CA LYS A 67 -7.24 14.53 2.16
C LYS A 67 -5.91 14.69 2.94
N GLY A 68 -5.70 13.84 3.94
CA GLY A 68 -4.65 13.95 4.95
C GLY A 68 -5.03 13.20 6.23
N CYS A 69 -4.04 12.75 6.99
CA CYS A 69 -4.23 12.09 8.28
C CYS A 69 -4.01 13.11 9.39
N LYS A 70 -5.08 13.53 10.10
CA LYS A 70 -5.02 14.53 11.17
C LYS A 70 -5.00 13.89 12.55
N GLY A 71 -4.10 14.35 13.41
CA GLY A 71 -3.91 13.86 14.77
C GLY A 71 -3.42 14.95 15.71
N GLY A 72 -2.95 14.55 16.89
CA GLY A 72 -2.28 15.44 17.84
C GLY A 72 -3.20 16.12 18.87
N ASP A 73 -4.49 15.81 18.89
CA ASP A 73 -5.37 16.19 19.99
C ASP A 73 -5.26 15.16 21.13
N PHE A 74 -4.29 15.36 22.01
CA PHE A 74 -4.06 14.47 23.18
C PHE A 74 -4.94 14.84 24.39
N THR A 75 -5.72 15.93 24.33
CA THR A 75 -6.54 16.37 25.47
C THR A 75 -7.99 15.92 25.34
N ALA A 76 -8.63 16.16 24.19
CA ALA A 76 -10.02 15.82 23.91
C ALA A 76 -10.17 14.64 22.92
N GLY A 77 -9.15 14.37 22.11
CA GLY A 77 -9.11 13.24 21.18
C GLY A 77 -10.08 13.34 19.99
N ASN A 78 -10.65 14.51 19.71
CA ASN A 78 -11.71 14.69 18.71
C ASN A 78 -11.54 15.95 17.83
N GLY A 79 -10.42 16.66 17.98
CA GLY A 79 -10.07 17.85 17.23
C GLY A 79 -10.43 19.17 17.89
N THR A 80 -11.07 19.16 19.07
CA THR A 80 -11.39 20.40 19.82
C THR A 80 -10.31 20.80 20.84
N GLY A 81 -9.35 19.91 21.09
CA GLY A 81 -8.31 20.09 22.10
C GLY A 81 -6.90 20.26 21.54
N GLY A 82 -5.92 19.83 22.34
CA GLY A 82 -4.50 20.03 22.13
C GLY A 82 -3.94 21.32 22.74
N GLU A 83 -2.65 21.31 23.06
CA GLU A 83 -1.89 22.49 23.47
C GLU A 83 -0.41 22.31 23.09
N SER A 84 0.30 23.42 22.87
CA SER A 84 1.73 23.38 22.54
C SER A 84 2.61 23.34 23.78
N ILE A 85 3.89 23.06 23.60
CA ILE A 85 4.88 23.17 24.69
C ILE A 85 5.11 24.62 25.16
N TYR A 86 4.60 25.62 24.42
CA TYR A 86 4.71 27.04 24.73
C TYR A 86 3.44 27.62 25.39
N GLY A 87 2.41 26.80 25.58
CA GLY A 87 1.08 27.20 26.05
C GLY A 87 -0.02 26.72 25.10
N GLU A 88 -1.26 27.22 25.29
CA GLU A 88 -2.42 26.78 24.51
C GLU A 88 -2.19 26.92 23.00
N LYS A 89 -1.63 28.05 22.56
CA LYS A 89 -1.37 28.39 21.15
C LYS A 89 -0.03 29.08 20.97
N PHE A 90 0.54 28.97 19.77
CA PHE A 90 1.69 29.75 19.30
C PHE A 90 1.51 30.23 17.85
N GLU A 91 2.34 31.19 17.47
CA GLU A 91 2.28 31.90 16.19
C GLU A 91 2.62 31.01 14.98
N ASP A 92 2.18 31.43 13.78
CA ASP A 92 2.64 30.86 12.52
C ASP A 92 4.10 31.30 12.29
N GLU A 93 5.03 30.35 12.23
CA GLU A 93 6.46 30.67 12.19
C GLU A 93 6.90 31.23 10.83
N ASN A 94 6.57 30.53 9.73
CA ASN A 94 6.64 31.02 8.36
C ASN A 94 5.85 30.08 7.41
N PHE A 95 5.78 30.44 6.13
CA PHE A 95 5.13 29.66 5.08
C PHE A 95 6.06 29.42 3.87
N GLU A 96 7.37 29.26 4.12
CA GLU A 96 8.36 29.10 3.06
C GLU A 96 8.18 27.80 2.26
N VAL A 97 7.88 26.71 2.96
CA VAL A 97 7.63 25.39 2.35
C VAL A 97 6.15 25.28 1.97
N LYS A 98 5.91 24.93 0.71
CA LYS A 98 4.57 24.74 0.13
C LYS A 98 4.12 23.29 0.21
N HIS A 99 2.81 23.06 0.18
CA HIS A 99 2.20 21.73 0.22
C HIS A 99 2.20 21.04 -1.16
N THR A 100 3.37 20.90 -1.76
CA THR A 100 3.53 20.45 -3.16
C THR A 100 3.53 18.94 -3.34
N LYS A 101 3.68 18.16 -2.27
CA LYS A 101 3.80 16.70 -2.33
C LYS A 101 3.08 16.01 -1.19
N ARG A 102 2.96 14.68 -1.32
CA ARG A 102 2.51 13.78 -0.26
C ARG A 102 3.51 13.76 0.88
N PHE A 103 3.04 13.35 2.05
CA PHE A 103 3.80 13.06 3.25
C PHE A 103 4.52 14.24 3.90
N LEU A 104 4.06 15.47 3.64
CA LEU A 104 4.50 16.65 4.39
C LEU A 104 3.77 16.71 5.73
N LEU A 105 4.49 17.05 6.80
CA LEU A 105 3.91 17.40 8.10
C LEU A 105 3.57 18.88 8.12
N SER A 106 2.36 19.20 8.58
CA SER A 106 1.90 20.58 8.71
C SER A 106 0.99 20.78 9.91
N MET A 107 1.05 21.98 10.50
CA MET A 107 0.25 22.33 11.68
C MET A 107 -1.23 22.48 11.32
N ALA A 108 -2.11 21.85 12.10
CA ALA A 108 -3.52 22.18 12.09
C ALA A 108 -3.76 23.41 12.98
N ASN A 109 -4.63 24.31 12.52
CA ASN A 109 -4.96 25.54 13.24
C ASN A 109 -6.44 25.93 12.99
N ALA A 110 -6.93 26.90 13.77
CA ALA A 110 -8.27 27.48 13.67
C ALA A 110 -8.23 28.91 13.10
N GLY A 111 -7.24 29.20 12.26
CA GLY A 111 -6.90 30.55 11.78
C GLY A 111 -5.48 30.96 12.16
N ALA A 112 -5.09 32.16 11.72
CA ALA A 112 -3.72 32.67 11.90
C ALA A 112 -3.27 32.64 13.37
N ASN A 113 -2.04 32.20 13.60
CA ASN A 113 -1.38 32.17 14.92
C ASN A 113 -2.13 31.34 15.98
N THR A 114 -2.73 30.23 15.58
CA THR A 114 -3.44 29.32 16.49
C THR A 114 -2.90 27.90 16.49
N ASN A 115 -1.59 27.75 16.28
CA ASN A 115 -0.92 26.45 16.30
C ASN A 115 -0.89 25.90 17.73
N GLY A 116 -1.28 24.65 17.92
CA GLY A 116 -1.24 23.95 19.21
C GLY A 116 -0.37 22.69 19.12
N SER A 117 -0.99 21.53 19.32
CA SER A 117 -0.36 20.21 19.09
C SER A 117 -0.91 19.47 17.88
N GLN A 118 -2.06 19.88 17.37
CA GLN A 118 -2.68 19.20 16.25
C GLN A 118 -1.88 19.39 14.97
N PHE A 119 -1.75 18.33 14.20
CA PHE A 119 -1.00 18.29 12.95
C PHE A 119 -1.76 17.46 11.92
N PHE A 120 -1.32 17.54 10.68
CA PHE A 120 -1.72 16.61 9.64
C PHE A 120 -0.53 16.19 8.77
N ILE A 121 -0.59 14.96 8.28
CA ILE A 121 0.30 14.45 7.23
C ILE A 121 -0.46 14.55 5.92
N THR A 122 0.10 15.22 4.91
CA THR A 122 -0.54 15.34 3.60
C THR A 122 -0.58 13.98 2.91
N CYS A 123 -1.73 13.61 2.33
CA CYS A 123 -1.79 12.43 1.46
C CYS A 123 -1.76 12.79 -0.02
N ASN A 124 -1.90 14.07 -0.38
CA ASN A 124 -1.84 14.60 -1.75
C ASN A 124 -1.24 16.01 -1.71
N PRO A 125 -0.83 16.60 -2.86
CA PRO A 125 -0.55 18.03 -2.93
C PRO A 125 -1.78 18.85 -2.54
N THR A 126 -1.60 19.84 -1.65
CA THR A 126 -2.70 20.62 -1.05
C THR A 126 -2.44 22.13 -1.10
N ALA A 127 -2.16 22.67 -2.28
CA ALA A 127 -1.83 24.09 -2.50
C ALA A 127 -2.84 25.11 -1.91
N HIS A 128 -4.10 24.72 -1.68
CA HIS A 128 -5.11 25.56 -1.04
C HIS A 128 -4.84 25.85 0.46
N LEU A 129 -3.88 25.12 1.06
CA LEU A 129 -3.39 25.27 2.44
C LEU A 129 -2.13 26.15 2.52
N ASP A 130 -1.52 26.50 1.39
CA ASP A 130 -0.33 27.36 1.34
C ASP A 130 -0.64 28.74 1.93
N GLY A 131 0.29 29.27 2.74
CA GLY A 131 0.12 30.55 3.44
C GLY A 131 -0.87 30.51 4.61
N LYS A 132 -1.40 29.34 4.97
CA LYS A 132 -2.38 29.17 6.06
C LYS A 132 -1.92 28.17 7.12
N HIS A 133 -1.14 27.17 6.73
CA HIS A 133 -0.64 26.12 7.62
C HIS A 133 0.87 26.01 7.48
N VAL A 134 1.56 25.96 8.62
CA VAL A 134 3.03 25.89 8.68
C VAL A 134 3.45 24.46 8.36
N VAL A 135 4.16 24.26 7.25
CA VAL A 135 4.82 23.00 6.90
C VAL A 135 6.15 22.92 7.66
N PHE A 136 6.36 21.87 8.45
CA PHE A 136 7.48 21.77 9.38
C PHE A 136 8.26 20.45 9.33
N GLY A 137 7.93 19.55 8.40
CA GLY A 137 8.65 18.29 8.23
C GLY A 137 8.10 17.43 7.12
N GLU A 138 8.63 16.22 7.01
CA GLU A 138 8.16 15.19 6.08
C GLU A 138 8.37 13.77 6.62
N VAL A 139 7.56 12.82 6.13
CA VAL A 139 7.78 11.39 6.37
C VAL A 139 8.91 10.91 5.47
N VAL A 140 9.91 10.27 6.08
CA VAL A 140 11.07 9.69 5.38
C VAL A 140 11.05 8.16 5.36
N ARG A 141 10.27 7.51 6.24
CA ARG A 141 10.01 6.07 6.24
C ARG A 141 8.59 5.78 6.71
N GLY A 142 8.01 4.67 6.26
CA GLY A 142 6.66 4.27 6.65
C GLY A 142 5.55 4.98 5.87
N LYS A 143 5.81 5.38 4.63
CA LYS A 143 4.79 5.97 3.74
C LYS A 143 3.59 5.03 3.57
N SER A 144 3.82 3.71 3.50
CA SER A 144 2.75 2.69 3.47
C SER A 144 1.87 2.68 4.73
N VAL A 145 2.42 3.00 5.90
CA VAL A 145 1.65 3.13 7.15
C VAL A 145 0.72 4.34 7.08
N VAL A 146 1.21 5.47 6.55
CA VAL A 146 0.38 6.66 6.30
C VAL A 146 -0.74 6.33 5.30
N ARG A 147 -0.44 5.59 4.23
CA ARG A 147 -1.44 5.10 3.27
C ARG A 147 -2.46 4.18 3.92
N ALA A 148 -2.06 3.31 4.85
CA ALA A 148 -2.99 2.45 5.58
C ALA A 148 -3.96 3.28 6.43
N VAL A 149 -3.47 4.31 7.11
CA VAL A 149 -4.33 5.27 7.84
C VAL A 149 -5.23 6.04 6.87
N GLU A 150 -4.71 6.52 5.73
CA GLU A 150 -5.48 7.23 4.68
C GLU A 150 -6.66 6.39 4.17
N ASN A 151 -6.44 5.10 3.94
CA ASN A 151 -7.44 4.19 3.36
C ASN A 151 -8.35 3.52 4.40
N SER A 152 -8.25 3.90 5.68
CA SER A 152 -9.11 3.37 6.72
C SER A 152 -10.56 3.80 6.50
N GLU A 153 -11.51 2.88 6.72
CA GLU A 153 -12.93 3.22 6.61
C GLU A 153 -13.29 4.32 7.63
N THR A 154 -14.01 5.34 7.18
CA THR A 154 -14.41 6.48 8.02
C THR A 154 -15.91 6.56 8.21
N SER A 155 -16.34 6.93 9.41
CA SER A 155 -17.71 7.28 9.75
C SER A 155 -18.00 8.78 9.57
N SER A 156 -19.15 9.25 10.07
CA SER A 156 -19.53 10.67 10.02
C SER A 156 -18.43 11.58 10.60
N GLY A 157 -18.13 12.68 9.91
CA GLY A 157 -17.07 13.61 10.30
C GLY A 157 -15.64 13.17 9.92
N ASP A 158 -15.51 12.19 9.02
CA ASP A 158 -14.24 11.65 8.55
C ASP A 158 -13.43 10.94 9.67
N VAL A 159 -14.10 10.42 10.69
CA VAL A 159 -13.48 9.73 11.83
C VAL A 159 -13.28 8.25 11.48
N PRO A 160 -12.06 7.69 11.59
CA PRO A 160 -11.83 6.26 11.35
C PRO A 160 -12.74 5.36 12.20
N VAL A 161 -13.36 4.36 11.56
CA VAL A 161 -14.20 3.35 12.23
C VAL A 161 -13.34 2.45 13.11
N GLU A 162 -12.25 1.93 12.56
CA GLU A 162 -11.19 1.29 13.36
C GLU A 162 -10.24 2.37 13.90
N PRO A 163 -10.01 2.45 15.22
CA PRO A 163 -9.11 3.46 15.78
C PRO A 163 -7.69 3.35 15.22
N CYS A 164 -7.19 4.46 14.68
CA CYS A 164 -5.80 4.64 14.25
C CYS A 164 -5.05 5.38 15.37
N VAL A 165 -4.17 4.68 16.08
CA VAL A 165 -3.57 5.16 17.35
C VAL A 165 -2.05 5.21 17.24
N ILE A 166 -1.45 6.29 17.75
CA ILE A 166 -0.01 6.41 17.99
C ILE A 166 0.28 5.69 19.31
N VAL A 167 0.69 4.43 19.25
CA VAL A 167 0.89 3.59 20.46
C VAL A 167 2.24 3.85 21.13
N ASP A 168 3.22 4.33 20.37
CA ASP A 168 4.49 4.82 20.89
C ASP A 168 5.05 5.91 19.99
N CYS A 169 5.87 6.78 20.56
CA CYS A 169 6.51 7.85 19.83
C CYS A 169 7.79 8.32 20.53
N GLY A 170 8.66 8.99 19.79
CA GLY A 170 9.91 9.50 20.34
C GLY A 170 10.82 10.12 19.29
N GLN A 171 12.02 10.47 19.73
CA GLN A 171 13.09 10.96 18.89
C GLN A 171 14.11 9.84 18.63
N LEU A 172 14.59 9.73 17.40
CA LEU A 172 15.66 8.82 17.01
C LEU A 172 17.02 9.52 17.11
N ALA A 173 18.04 8.75 17.46
CA ALA A 173 19.42 9.21 17.33
C ALA A 173 19.77 9.37 15.84
N PRO A 174 20.66 10.32 15.47
CA PRO A 174 21.10 10.49 14.07
C PRO A 174 21.67 9.20 13.44
N GLU A 175 22.29 8.34 14.25
CA GLU A 175 22.88 7.06 13.87
C GLU A 175 21.95 5.85 14.05
N ASP A 176 20.66 6.07 14.35
CA ASP A 176 19.72 4.99 14.59
C ASP A 176 19.60 4.07 13.34
N PRO A 177 19.75 2.73 13.50
CA PRO A 177 19.64 1.80 12.39
C PRO A 177 18.32 1.89 11.62
N ALA A 178 17.22 2.32 12.25
CA ALA A 178 15.92 2.48 11.60
C ALA A 178 15.94 3.55 10.49
N LEU A 179 16.93 4.45 10.48
CA LEU A 179 17.12 5.44 9.41
C LEU A 179 17.80 4.83 8.16
N SER A 180 18.59 3.77 8.33
CA SER A 180 19.41 3.16 7.28
C SER A 180 18.92 1.81 6.80
N GLN A 181 18.17 1.06 7.61
CA GLN A 181 17.64 -0.25 7.24
C GLN A 181 16.37 -0.12 6.38
N PRO A 182 16.15 -1.04 5.42
CA PRO A 182 14.87 -1.15 4.74
C PRO A 182 13.76 -1.38 5.76
N THR A 183 12.66 -0.65 5.63
CA THR A 183 11.50 -0.82 6.51
C THR A 183 10.84 -2.19 6.39
N ALA A 184 11.02 -2.88 5.26
CA ALA A 184 10.42 -4.20 5.04
C ALA A 184 11.36 -5.33 5.49
N ALA A 185 10.85 -6.20 6.37
CA ALA A 185 11.57 -7.37 6.88
C ALA A 185 11.93 -8.41 5.77
N ASP A 186 11.30 -8.32 4.60
CA ASP A 186 11.55 -9.17 3.44
C ASP A 186 12.64 -8.64 2.50
N GLY A 187 13.30 -7.54 2.83
CA GLY A 187 14.39 -6.96 2.05
C GLY A 187 13.94 -6.17 0.81
N ASP A 188 12.64 -5.98 0.60
CA ASP A 188 12.13 -5.05 -0.39
C ASP A 188 12.36 -3.60 0.06
N VAL A 189 13.16 -2.87 -0.70
CA VAL A 189 13.57 -1.50 -0.37
C VAL A 189 12.70 -0.42 -1.02
N TYR A 190 11.73 -0.81 -1.85
CA TYR A 190 10.92 0.11 -2.63
C TYR A 190 9.62 0.45 -1.92
N GLU A 191 9.02 1.58 -2.27
CA GLU A 191 7.71 1.99 -1.74
C GLU A 191 6.59 1.16 -2.37
N ASP A 192 5.47 0.97 -1.66
CA ASP A 192 4.38 0.11 -2.14
C ASP A 192 3.65 0.65 -3.38
N TYR A 193 3.73 1.96 -3.58
CA TYR A 193 3.12 2.68 -4.68
C TYR A 193 4.21 3.47 -5.44
N PRO A 194 4.22 3.40 -6.78
CA PRO A 194 5.23 4.07 -7.60
C PRO A 194 5.21 5.60 -7.43
N GLU A 195 4.04 6.23 -7.26
CA GLU A 195 3.96 7.68 -7.05
C GLU A 195 4.55 8.17 -5.72
N ASP A 196 4.80 7.25 -4.78
CA ASP A 196 5.38 7.54 -3.46
C ASP A 196 6.90 7.26 -3.45
N GLN A 197 7.43 6.62 -4.50
CA GLN A 197 8.82 6.20 -4.60
C GLN A 197 9.75 7.39 -4.81
N ASP A 198 10.69 7.57 -3.89
CA ASP A 198 11.75 8.57 -4.07
C ASP A 198 12.63 8.21 -5.28
N PRO A 199 13.26 9.19 -5.95
CA PRO A 199 14.07 8.94 -7.13
C PRO A 199 15.13 7.85 -6.90
N VAL A 200 15.11 6.83 -7.76
CA VAL A 200 16.07 5.73 -7.71
C VAL A 200 17.18 6.06 -8.70
N GLU A 201 18.43 6.07 -8.24
CA GLU A 201 19.59 6.50 -9.04
C GLU A 201 19.42 7.92 -9.64
N GLY A 202 18.72 8.80 -8.91
CA GLY A 202 18.46 10.17 -9.32
C GLY A 202 17.37 10.32 -10.38
N GLN A 203 16.67 9.24 -10.73
CA GLN A 203 15.60 9.24 -11.73
C GLN A 203 14.24 9.04 -11.06
N ASP A 204 13.30 9.93 -11.40
CA ASP A 204 11.90 9.82 -10.97
C ASP A 204 11.25 8.61 -11.66
N VAL A 205 10.69 7.70 -10.86
CA VAL A 205 10.11 6.46 -11.40
C VAL A 205 8.97 6.74 -12.37
N GLY A 206 8.25 7.86 -12.21
CA GLY A 206 7.15 8.25 -13.08
C GLY A 206 7.58 8.79 -14.44
N GLN A 207 8.84 9.21 -14.57
CA GLN A 207 9.42 9.71 -15.81
C GLN A 207 10.41 8.72 -16.45
N ALA A 208 10.79 7.65 -15.74
CA ALA A 208 11.80 6.70 -16.17
C ALA A 208 11.28 5.25 -16.20
N PRO A 209 10.69 4.80 -17.34
CA PRO A 209 10.25 3.41 -17.49
C PRO A 209 11.34 2.35 -17.19
N PRO A 210 12.62 2.54 -17.56
CA PRO A 210 13.68 1.58 -17.20
C PRO A 210 13.84 1.39 -15.69
N VAL A 211 13.61 2.43 -14.89
CA VAL A 211 13.66 2.37 -13.43
C VAL A 211 12.48 1.56 -12.90
N ALA A 212 11.26 1.84 -13.39
CA ALA A 212 10.08 1.07 -13.02
C ALA A 212 10.26 -0.44 -13.34
N LEU A 213 10.84 -0.75 -14.50
CA LEU A 213 11.17 -2.12 -14.90
C LEU A 213 12.20 -2.78 -13.97
N LYS A 214 13.24 -2.05 -13.57
CA LYS A 214 14.25 -2.53 -12.61
C LYS A 214 13.59 -2.87 -11.28
N ILE A 215 12.79 -1.95 -10.74
CA ILE A 215 12.06 -2.14 -9.47
C ILE A 215 11.15 -3.36 -9.55
N ALA A 216 10.35 -3.45 -10.62
CA ALA A 216 9.45 -4.59 -10.81
C ALA A 216 10.18 -5.93 -10.84
N LYS A 217 11.37 -6.01 -11.47
CA LYS A 217 12.22 -7.22 -11.47
C LYS A 217 12.70 -7.57 -10.07
N GLU A 218 13.22 -6.61 -9.31
CA GLU A 218 13.74 -6.85 -7.97
C GLU A 218 12.64 -7.25 -6.98
N VAL A 219 11.51 -6.55 -7.00
CA VAL A 219 10.32 -6.89 -6.19
C VAL A 219 9.77 -8.26 -6.57
N ARG A 220 9.78 -8.62 -7.85
CA ARG A 220 9.40 -9.97 -8.31
C ARG A 220 10.29 -11.04 -7.70
N GLU A 221 11.60 -10.83 -7.59
CA GLU A 221 12.50 -11.82 -6.98
C GLU A 221 12.23 -11.99 -5.48
N VAL A 222 11.86 -10.92 -4.76
CA VAL A 222 11.35 -11.02 -3.39
C VAL A 222 10.08 -11.87 -3.35
N GLY A 223 9.12 -11.61 -4.25
CA GLY A 223 7.89 -12.43 -4.39
C GLY A 223 8.18 -13.90 -4.69
N ASN A 224 9.13 -14.18 -5.58
CA ASN A 224 9.57 -15.54 -5.93
C ASN A 224 10.13 -16.27 -4.71
N ARG A 225 10.92 -15.59 -3.88
CA ARG A 225 11.48 -16.14 -2.65
C ARG A 225 10.38 -16.44 -1.63
N LEU A 226 9.49 -15.49 -1.35
CA LEU A 226 8.36 -15.67 -0.44
C LEU A 226 7.43 -16.81 -0.88
N PHE A 227 7.20 -16.94 -2.19
CA PHE A 227 6.40 -18.04 -2.74
C PHE A 227 7.04 -19.40 -2.47
N LYS A 228 8.37 -19.53 -2.64
CA LYS A 228 9.12 -20.76 -2.33
C LYS A 228 9.10 -21.10 -0.83
N GLU A 229 9.04 -20.09 0.03
CA GLU A 229 8.88 -20.23 1.48
C GLU A 229 7.44 -20.61 1.90
N GLY A 230 6.50 -20.70 0.95
CA GLY A 230 5.09 -21.00 1.22
C GLY A 230 4.27 -19.80 1.73
N LYS A 231 4.83 -18.59 1.72
CA LYS A 231 4.16 -17.35 2.14
C LYS A 231 3.39 -16.76 0.95
N TYR A 232 2.28 -17.40 0.59
CA TYR A 232 1.57 -17.09 -0.65
C TYR A 232 0.89 -15.73 -0.67
N GLU A 233 0.35 -15.27 0.45
CA GLU A 233 -0.25 -13.92 0.57
C GLU A 233 0.83 -12.83 0.42
N ASP A 234 1.95 -12.96 1.13
CA ASP A 234 3.07 -12.01 1.01
C ASP A 234 3.64 -11.99 -0.42
N ALA A 235 3.81 -13.17 -1.03
CA ALA A 235 4.25 -13.27 -2.42
C ALA A 235 3.27 -12.59 -3.39
N LEU A 236 1.95 -12.81 -3.19
CA LEU A 236 0.91 -12.14 -3.96
C LEU A 236 1.01 -10.63 -3.84
N HIS A 237 1.19 -10.09 -2.63
CA HIS A 237 1.38 -8.66 -2.41
C HIS A 237 2.58 -8.11 -3.18
N LYS A 238 3.71 -8.83 -3.21
CA LYS A 238 4.89 -8.42 -4.00
C LYS A 238 4.65 -8.47 -5.50
N TYR A 239 3.99 -9.50 -6.02
CA TYR A 239 3.67 -9.54 -7.45
C TYR A 239 2.71 -8.42 -7.85
N GLN A 240 1.68 -8.14 -7.04
CA GLN A 240 0.76 -7.03 -7.26
C GLN A 240 1.49 -5.68 -7.20
N LYS A 241 2.43 -5.51 -6.27
CA LYS A 241 3.31 -4.34 -6.21
C LYS A 241 4.14 -4.16 -7.48
N ALA A 242 4.85 -5.20 -7.91
CA ALA A 242 5.65 -5.15 -9.13
C ALA A 242 4.79 -4.82 -10.37
N ILE A 243 3.56 -5.35 -10.45
CA ILE A 243 2.59 -5.01 -11.50
C ILE A 243 2.24 -3.51 -11.43
N ARG A 244 1.97 -2.94 -10.24
CA ARG A 244 1.71 -1.49 -10.10
C ARG A 244 2.85 -0.62 -10.65
N TYR A 245 4.10 -1.01 -10.43
CA TYR A 245 5.25 -0.29 -10.98
C TYR A 245 5.28 -0.31 -12.51
N LEU A 246 5.00 -1.46 -13.13
CA LEU A 246 4.91 -1.53 -14.59
C LEU A 246 3.69 -0.75 -15.12
N ASP A 247 2.56 -0.85 -14.43
CA ASP A 247 1.30 -0.18 -14.80
C ASP A 247 1.37 1.34 -14.66
N TYR A 248 2.36 1.87 -13.93
CA TYR A 248 2.61 3.30 -13.92
C TYR A 248 3.03 3.83 -15.31
N HIS A 249 3.55 2.94 -16.16
CA HIS A 249 3.92 3.19 -17.54
C HIS A 249 3.05 2.37 -18.49
N THR A 250 1.73 2.58 -18.44
CA THR A 250 0.77 1.86 -19.30
C THR A 250 1.05 2.01 -20.80
N ALA A 251 1.68 3.12 -21.20
CA ALA A 251 2.20 3.35 -22.53
C ALA A 251 3.63 3.86 -22.43
N LEU A 252 4.56 3.14 -23.06
CA LEU A 252 5.94 3.60 -23.21
C LEU A 252 6.02 4.73 -24.25
N PRO A 253 6.95 5.69 -24.10
CA PRO A 253 7.23 6.70 -25.13
C PRO A 253 7.44 6.08 -26.52
N GLU A 254 6.97 6.71 -27.59
CA GLU A 254 7.03 6.16 -28.96
C GLU A 254 8.47 5.89 -29.44
N ASP A 255 9.43 6.63 -28.92
CA ASP A 255 10.86 6.51 -29.20
C ASP A 255 11.58 5.48 -28.31
N SER A 256 10.83 4.75 -27.46
CA SER A 256 11.39 3.70 -26.61
C SER A 256 12.01 2.57 -27.44
N PRO A 257 13.20 2.06 -27.07
CA PRO A 257 13.81 0.93 -27.75
C PRO A 257 12.88 -0.30 -27.75
N PRO A 258 12.77 -1.05 -28.87
CA PRO A 258 11.96 -2.27 -28.92
C PRO A 258 12.29 -3.27 -27.79
N GLU A 259 13.57 -3.38 -27.42
CA GLU A 259 14.04 -4.27 -26.36
C GLU A 259 13.48 -3.90 -24.98
N LEU A 260 13.19 -2.61 -24.75
CA LEU A 260 12.56 -2.14 -23.53
C LEU A 260 11.10 -2.60 -23.49
N ARG A 261 10.37 -2.43 -24.60
CA ARG A 261 8.98 -2.86 -24.70
C ARG A 261 8.83 -4.37 -24.53
N ASP A 262 9.68 -5.14 -25.20
CA ASP A 262 9.73 -6.60 -25.05
C ASP A 262 10.04 -7.00 -23.60
N SER A 263 10.95 -6.27 -22.94
CA SER A 263 11.26 -6.51 -21.54
C SER A 263 10.07 -6.22 -20.63
N PHE A 264 9.29 -5.17 -20.88
CA PHE A 264 8.06 -4.87 -20.14
C PHE A 264 7.03 -5.99 -20.30
N ASP A 265 6.77 -6.44 -21.52
CA ASP A 265 5.79 -7.48 -21.81
C ASP A 265 6.19 -8.83 -21.21
N VAL A 266 7.47 -9.19 -21.28
CA VAL A 266 8.02 -10.41 -20.65
C VAL A 266 7.92 -10.34 -19.13
N GLN A 267 8.21 -9.18 -18.52
CA GLN A 267 8.08 -9.04 -17.06
C GLN A 267 6.62 -9.05 -16.61
N LEU A 268 5.75 -8.32 -17.30
CA LEU A 268 4.34 -8.23 -16.97
C LEU A 268 3.62 -9.57 -17.13
N SER A 269 3.88 -10.31 -18.21
CA SER A 269 3.32 -11.66 -18.40
C SER A 269 3.75 -12.59 -17.25
N ALA A 270 5.04 -12.64 -16.92
CA ALA A 270 5.54 -13.44 -15.81
C ALA A 270 4.90 -13.05 -14.47
N LEU A 271 4.75 -11.75 -14.20
CA LEU A 271 4.14 -11.22 -12.99
C LEU A 271 2.65 -11.55 -12.87
N LEU A 272 1.86 -11.34 -13.92
CA LEU A 272 0.43 -11.67 -13.95
C LEU A 272 0.21 -13.17 -13.69
N LEU A 273 1.03 -13.99 -14.33
CA LEU A 273 1.03 -15.44 -14.17
C LEU A 273 1.41 -15.85 -12.74
N ASN A 274 2.50 -15.32 -12.18
CA ASN A 274 2.93 -15.61 -10.81
C ASN A 274 1.91 -15.12 -9.78
N SER A 275 1.34 -13.93 -10.00
CA SER A 275 0.25 -13.37 -9.19
C SER A 275 -0.97 -14.28 -9.17
N ALA A 276 -1.44 -14.74 -10.33
CA ALA A 276 -2.57 -15.65 -10.41
C ALA A 276 -2.32 -16.95 -9.62
N LEU A 277 -1.11 -17.52 -9.74
CA LEU A 277 -0.75 -18.72 -8.99
C LEU A 277 -0.68 -18.46 -7.49
N ALA A 278 -0.07 -17.36 -7.05
CA ALA A 278 0.01 -16.98 -5.64
C ALA A 278 -1.38 -16.76 -5.04
N ALA A 279 -2.27 -16.08 -5.77
CA ALA A 279 -3.65 -15.89 -5.36
C ALA A 279 -4.41 -17.22 -5.18
N LEU A 280 -4.27 -18.15 -6.12
CA LEU A 280 -4.88 -19.48 -6.00
C LEU A 280 -4.35 -20.27 -4.81
N ARG A 281 -3.06 -20.11 -4.47
CA ARG A 281 -2.41 -20.78 -3.33
C ARG A 281 -2.78 -20.15 -1.99
N ALA A 282 -2.98 -18.84 -1.94
CA ALA A 282 -3.54 -18.14 -0.78
C ALA A 282 -5.02 -18.53 -0.55
N GLY A 283 -5.75 -18.78 -1.64
CA GLY A 283 -7.13 -19.26 -1.60
C GLY A 283 -8.14 -18.14 -1.27
N GLY A 284 -9.42 -18.51 -1.30
CA GLY A 284 -10.54 -17.58 -1.05
C GLY A 284 -11.09 -16.92 -2.32
N GLY A 285 -12.40 -16.62 -2.32
CA GLY A 285 -13.10 -16.15 -3.52
C GLY A 285 -12.60 -14.81 -4.08
N ALA A 286 -12.12 -13.90 -3.22
CA ALA A 286 -11.51 -12.65 -3.67
C ALA A 286 -10.22 -12.89 -4.46
N ASN A 287 -9.37 -13.79 -3.98
CA ASN A 287 -8.12 -14.17 -4.63
C ASN A 287 -8.36 -14.96 -5.91
N ALA A 288 -9.35 -15.86 -5.95
CA ALA A 288 -9.76 -16.53 -7.17
C ALA A 288 -10.18 -15.54 -8.27
N ARG A 289 -11.00 -14.53 -7.93
CA ARG A 289 -11.37 -13.47 -8.88
C ARG A 289 -10.17 -12.61 -9.32
N LEU A 290 -9.21 -12.36 -8.43
CA LEU A 290 -7.96 -11.69 -8.81
C LEU A 290 -7.14 -12.54 -9.79
N ALA A 291 -7.07 -13.85 -9.58
CA ALA A 291 -6.42 -14.78 -10.50
C ALA A 291 -7.06 -14.72 -11.89
N LEU A 292 -8.40 -14.74 -11.97
CA LEU A 292 -9.14 -14.59 -13.23
C LEU A 292 -8.79 -13.29 -13.97
N ARG A 293 -8.82 -12.14 -13.27
CA ARG A 293 -8.42 -10.85 -13.88
C ARG A 293 -6.98 -10.85 -14.36
N SER A 294 -6.08 -11.46 -13.59
CA SER A 294 -4.66 -11.53 -13.94
C SER A 294 -4.44 -12.40 -15.18
N THR A 295 -5.10 -13.55 -15.28
CA THR A 295 -4.99 -14.45 -16.43
C THR A 295 -5.67 -13.89 -17.67
N ASP A 296 -6.82 -13.25 -17.53
CA ASP A 296 -7.52 -12.59 -18.64
C ASP A 296 -6.66 -11.47 -19.23
N ARG A 297 -6.11 -10.60 -18.36
CA ARG A 297 -5.19 -9.55 -18.79
C ARG A 297 -3.97 -10.12 -19.53
N ALA A 298 -3.40 -11.22 -19.05
CA ALA A 298 -2.25 -11.84 -19.69
C ALA A 298 -2.59 -12.40 -21.09
N LEU A 299 -3.80 -12.97 -21.26
CA LEU A 299 -4.26 -13.55 -22.53
C LEU A 299 -4.70 -12.49 -23.54
N SER A 300 -5.33 -11.41 -23.07
CA SER A 300 -5.95 -10.39 -23.92
C SER A 300 -4.96 -9.30 -24.36
N ASN A 301 -3.96 -8.99 -23.53
CA ASN A 301 -3.11 -7.82 -23.75
C ASN A 301 -1.67 -8.15 -24.13
N LEU A 302 -1.24 -9.42 -24.03
CA LEU A 302 0.16 -9.81 -24.24
C LEU A 302 0.31 -10.94 -25.24
N THR A 303 1.45 -10.96 -25.93
CA THR A 303 1.82 -12.06 -26.82
C THR A 303 2.48 -13.16 -26.00
N LEU A 304 1.74 -14.24 -25.75
CA LEU A 304 2.22 -15.40 -25.00
C LEU A 304 2.55 -16.58 -25.92
N ASN A 305 3.58 -17.34 -25.55
CA ASN A 305 3.83 -18.67 -26.12
C ASN A 305 2.77 -19.67 -25.63
N ASP A 306 2.66 -20.83 -26.28
CA ASP A 306 1.63 -21.82 -25.97
C ASP A 306 1.72 -22.38 -24.54
N THR A 307 2.94 -22.48 -24.00
CA THR A 307 3.15 -22.94 -22.62
C THR A 307 2.58 -21.93 -21.62
N ASP A 308 2.78 -20.64 -21.83
CA ASP A 308 2.29 -19.59 -20.93
C ASP A 308 0.79 -19.34 -21.10
N LYS A 309 0.25 -19.47 -22.33
CA LYS A 309 -1.20 -19.52 -22.56
C LYS A 309 -1.85 -20.68 -21.82
N ALA A 310 -1.25 -21.87 -21.87
CA ALA A 310 -1.75 -23.03 -21.15
C ALA A 310 -1.74 -22.82 -19.64
N LYS A 311 -0.67 -22.24 -19.08
CA LYS A 311 -0.62 -21.84 -17.66
C LYS A 311 -1.73 -20.86 -17.29
N ALA A 312 -1.99 -19.85 -18.13
CA ALA A 312 -3.04 -18.86 -17.90
C ALA A 312 -4.43 -19.53 -17.85
N HIS A 313 -4.76 -20.32 -18.86
CA HIS A 313 -6.02 -21.05 -18.93
C HIS A 313 -6.18 -22.08 -17.80
N TYR A 314 -5.11 -22.80 -17.45
CA TYR A 314 -5.15 -23.76 -16.34
C TYR A 314 -5.45 -23.05 -15.01
N ARG A 315 -4.80 -21.92 -14.74
CA ARG A 315 -5.03 -21.11 -13.54
C ARG A 315 -6.43 -20.49 -13.53
N ALA A 316 -6.94 -20.05 -14.68
CA ALA A 316 -8.34 -19.60 -14.79
C ALA A 316 -9.31 -20.72 -14.45
N GLY A 317 -9.07 -21.94 -14.94
CA GLY A 317 -9.83 -23.13 -14.59
C GLY A 317 -9.84 -23.39 -13.08
N LEU A 318 -8.67 -23.40 -12.44
CA LEU A 318 -8.57 -23.54 -10.98
C LEU A 318 -9.31 -22.44 -10.21
N ALA A 319 -9.28 -21.20 -10.72
CA ALA A 319 -9.97 -20.08 -10.09
C ALA A 319 -11.48 -20.26 -10.14
N HIS A 320 -12.04 -20.64 -11.29
CA HIS A 320 -13.46 -20.96 -11.45
C HIS A 320 -13.88 -22.11 -10.54
N VAL A 321 -13.05 -23.15 -10.39
CA VAL A 321 -13.29 -24.24 -9.41
C VAL A 321 -13.41 -23.70 -7.98
N GLN A 322 -12.51 -22.80 -7.56
CA GLN A 322 -12.55 -22.21 -6.21
C GLN A 322 -13.81 -21.36 -5.93
N ILE A 323 -14.47 -20.85 -6.97
CA ILE A 323 -15.72 -20.07 -6.85
C ILE A 323 -16.96 -20.84 -7.34
N HIS A 324 -16.84 -22.15 -7.54
CA HIS A 324 -17.92 -23.08 -7.91
C HIS A 324 -18.56 -22.83 -9.29
N GLU A 325 -17.79 -22.28 -10.22
CA GLU A 325 -18.16 -22.04 -11.62
C GLU A 325 -17.63 -23.18 -12.50
N ASP A 326 -18.13 -24.40 -12.28
CA ASP A 326 -17.59 -25.62 -12.92
C ASP A 326 -17.73 -25.63 -14.45
N ASP A 327 -18.72 -24.94 -15.01
CA ASP A 327 -18.96 -24.87 -16.45
C ASP A 327 -17.84 -24.03 -17.13
N GLU A 328 -17.53 -22.86 -16.59
CA GLU A 328 -16.43 -21.98 -17.00
C GLU A 328 -15.05 -22.59 -16.71
N ALA A 329 -14.95 -23.36 -15.62
CA ALA A 329 -13.75 -24.14 -15.30
C ALA A 329 -13.45 -25.17 -16.39
N GLU A 330 -14.47 -25.92 -16.87
CA GLU A 330 -14.30 -26.88 -17.95
C GLU A 330 -13.80 -26.20 -19.23
N GLU A 331 -14.42 -25.08 -19.62
CA GLU A 331 -14.03 -24.33 -20.82
C GLU A 331 -12.56 -23.92 -20.77
N SER A 332 -12.13 -23.36 -19.64
CA SER A 332 -10.75 -22.93 -19.43
C SER A 332 -9.76 -24.11 -19.47
N LEU A 333 -10.09 -25.23 -18.81
CA LEU A 333 -9.22 -26.41 -18.78
C LEU A 333 -9.14 -27.11 -20.14
N VAL A 334 -10.20 -27.10 -20.94
CA VAL A 334 -10.18 -27.59 -22.33
C VAL A 334 -9.22 -26.76 -23.18
N LYS A 335 -9.26 -25.43 -23.07
CA LYS A 335 -8.30 -24.54 -23.76
C LYS A 335 -6.87 -24.83 -23.32
N ALA A 336 -6.63 -25.01 -22.02
CA ALA A 336 -5.32 -25.35 -21.49
C ALA A 336 -4.80 -26.70 -22.03
N HIS A 337 -5.66 -27.73 -22.03
CA HIS A 337 -5.32 -29.07 -22.50
C HIS A 337 -5.06 -29.12 -24.01
N ALA A 338 -5.78 -28.31 -24.80
CA ALA A 338 -5.57 -28.22 -26.24
C ALA A 338 -4.16 -27.73 -26.61
N LEU A 339 -3.59 -26.84 -25.78
CA LEU A 339 -2.25 -26.27 -25.94
C LEU A 339 -1.14 -27.20 -25.45
N VAL A 340 -1.36 -27.92 -24.33
CA VAL A 340 -0.38 -28.86 -23.76
C VAL A 340 -1.07 -30.17 -23.38
N ARG A 341 -1.17 -31.08 -24.36
CA ARG A 341 -1.98 -32.31 -24.25
C ARG A 341 -1.45 -33.34 -23.26
N ASP A 342 -0.13 -33.38 -23.05
CA ASP A 342 0.52 -34.38 -22.20
C ASP A 342 0.64 -33.95 -20.73
N ASP A 343 0.12 -32.78 -20.37
CA ASP A 343 0.14 -32.30 -18.99
C ASP A 343 -0.87 -33.05 -18.11
N LYS A 344 -0.34 -33.87 -17.20
CA LYS A 344 -1.14 -34.70 -16.30
C LYS A 344 -1.96 -33.89 -15.29
N ALA A 345 -1.50 -32.71 -14.89
CA ALA A 345 -2.22 -31.88 -13.92
C ALA A 345 -3.46 -31.26 -14.55
N ILE A 346 -3.34 -30.79 -15.81
CA ILE A 346 -4.49 -30.28 -16.57
C ILE A 346 -5.50 -31.41 -16.83
N ALA A 347 -5.02 -32.57 -17.29
CA ALA A 347 -5.90 -33.71 -17.58
C ALA A 347 -6.66 -34.19 -16.34
N HIS A 348 -5.97 -34.29 -15.20
CA HIS A 348 -6.57 -34.69 -13.93
C HIS A 348 -7.64 -33.70 -13.48
N GLU A 349 -7.35 -32.39 -13.47
CA GLU A 349 -8.31 -31.39 -13.03
C GLU A 349 -9.55 -31.35 -13.95
N LEU A 350 -9.34 -31.47 -15.27
CA LEU A 350 -10.43 -31.52 -16.25
C LEU A 350 -11.36 -32.74 -16.02
N GLU A 351 -10.79 -33.89 -15.67
CA GLU A 351 -11.56 -35.08 -15.31
C GLU A 351 -12.40 -34.84 -14.04
N GLN A 352 -11.82 -34.20 -13.02
CA GLN A 352 -12.53 -33.87 -11.78
C GLN A 352 -13.72 -32.92 -12.04
N VAL A 353 -13.51 -31.84 -12.80
CA VAL A 353 -14.57 -30.89 -13.18
C VAL A 353 -15.70 -31.59 -13.95
N ARG A 354 -15.35 -32.40 -14.96
CA ARG A 354 -16.34 -33.17 -15.74
C ARG A 354 -17.14 -34.15 -14.89
N GLY A 355 -16.49 -34.77 -13.91
CA GLY A 355 -17.15 -35.60 -12.91
C GLY A 355 -18.22 -34.84 -12.14
N ARG A 356 -17.89 -33.64 -11.62
CA ARG A 356 -18.84 -32.77 -10.91
C ARG A 356 -20.00 -32.32 -11.79
N LEU A 357 -19.73 -31.89 -13.01
CA LEU A 357 -20.76 -31.49 -13.98
C LEU A 357 -21.70 -32.65 -14.36
N ARG A 358 -21.19 -33.89 -14.46
CA ARG A 358 -22.03 -35.07 -14.67
C ARG A 358 -22.98 -35.27 -13.49
N VAL A 359 -22.47 -35.21 -12.26
CA VAL A 359 -23.28 -35.36 -11.04
C VAL A 359 -24.34 -34.25 -10.94
N LYS A 360 -23.99 -32.99 -11.25
CA LYS A 360 -24.91 -31.85 -11.27
C LYS A 360 -26.07 -32.09 -12.24
N ARG A 361 -25.77 -32.46 -13.49
CA ARG A 361 -26.77 -32.78 -14.52
C ARG A 361 -27.67 -33.95 -14.14
N ASP A 362 -27.13 -35.00 -13.53
CA ASP A 362 -27.92 -36.16 -13.10
C ASP A 362 -28.89 -35.79 -11.97
N LYS A 363 -28.49 -34.92 -11.04
CA LYS A 363 -29.38 -34.37 -10.00
C LYS A 363 -30.49 -33.50 -10.58
N GLU A 364 -30.17 -32.60 -11.51
CA GLU A 364 -31.15 -31.74 -12.19
C GLU A 364 -32.19 -32.56 -12.95
N LYS A 365 -31.75 -33.58 -13.71
CA LYS A 365 -32.65 -34.53 -14.39
C LYS A 365 -33.57 -35.26 -13.42
N ALA A 366 -33.03 -35.73 -12.29
CA ALA A 366 -33.83 -36.41 -11.27
C ALA A 366 -34.85 -35.48 -10.60
N ALA A 367 -34.48 -34.22 -10.34
CA ALA A 367 -35.37 -33.21 -9.79
C ALA A 367 -36.50 -32.86 -10.78
N PHE A 368 -36.15 -32.63 -12.05
CA PHE A 368 -37.13 -32.38 -13.11
C PHE A 368 -38.12 -33.55 -13.22
N LYS A 369 -37.64 -34.80 -13.26
CA LYS A 369 -38.50 -35.99 -13.31
C LYS A 369 -39.48 -36.08 -12.14
N LYS A 370 -39.11 -35.59 -10.94
CA LYS A 370 -40.00 -35.54 -9.76
C LYS A 370 -41.01 -34.39 -9.78
N MET A 371 -40.77 -33.31 -10.54
CA MET A 371 -41.71 -32.20 -10.66
C MET A 371 -42.83 -32.47 -11.67
N PHE A 372 -42.60 -33.41 -12.60
CA PHE A 372 -43.55 -33.80 -13.66
C PHE A 372 -44.11 -35.22 -13.50
N ALA A 373 -43.86 -35.85 -12.35
CA ALA A 373 -44.47 -37.10 -11.91
C ALA A 373 -45.36 -36.81 -10.70
#